data_AF-A0A7W6SV48-F1
#
_entry.id   AF-A0A7W6SV48-F1
#
_cell.length_a   1.000
_cell.length_b   1.000
_cell.length_c   1.000
_cell.angle_alpha   90.00
_cell.angle_beta   90.00
_cell.angle_gamma   90.00
#
_symmetry.space_group_name_H-M   'P 1'
#
loop_
_entity.id
_entity.type
_entity.pdbx_description
1 polymer ?
#
loop_
_entity_poly.entity_id
_entity_poly.type
_entity_poly.pdbx_seq_one_letter_code
_entity_poly.pdbx_strand_id
1 'polypeptide(L)'
;MSTFDNPFDPDRNLRAGCICGQHRSAAEHEQAMALHCEPVESQEKRYEGVVASAVMRAMFPQDVARRAFLKSVGASTALAALSQFFPLKTATEVFAQAGTPEKKDLKVGFIPITCATPIIMAAPMGFYSRHGLNVEVVKTAGWAVIRDKTINKEYDAAHMLAPMPIAISLGLGANAIPFAVPAIENINGQGIVLAAKHKDKRDPKDWKGLKFAIPFDYSMHNYLLRYYLAEHGLDPDTDVQLRSVPPPEMVANLRADNIDGFLAPDNICQRAIYDGVGFMHLLSKEIWDGHPCCSFAASREFITSAPNSFAALTRAIVDATAYASKAENRKQIAEAIAPANYINAPVTVLEQVLTGTYADGLGGVKTDAKRVDFDPFPWQSFAVWMLTQMKRWGQIKGDVDYKAVAEQVYLATDTKKLMTRDGPVAAGERVQVVCGDGQDFRSGQAGGLCRELQDQEVVVMGCAFSQASSLRTPGPITPGRRLAKTRRSVRPPIAIDRFRGMGPGVRRDDMGRGLAR
;
A
#
# COMPACT_ATOMS: atom_id res chain seq x y z
N MET A 1 29.95 -9.37 15.62
CA MET A 1 30.28 -8.47 16.74
C MET A 1 29.04 -8.34 17.61
N SER A 2 29.21 -8.39 18.93
CA SER A 2 28.10 -8.21 19.86
C SER A 2 27.64 -6.74 19.86
N THR A 3 26.35 -6.50 20.11
CA THR A 3 25.81 -5.16 20.37
C THR A 3 26.15 -4.63 21.76
N PHE A 4 26.71 -5.49 22.64
CA PHE A 4 26.92 -5.21 24.06
C PHE A 4 28.38 -4.87 24.43
N ASP A 5 29.22 -4.55 23.44
CA ASP A 5 30.65 -4.27 23.62
C ASP A 5 30.94 -2.77 23.84
N ASN A 6 31.83 -2.44 24.79
CA ASN A 6 32.25 -1.06 25.10
C ASN A 6 32.87 -0.35 23.87
N PRO A 7 32.25 0.73 23.33
CA PRO A 7 32.73 1.39 22.11
C PRO A 7 33.86 2.40 22.34
N PHE A 8 34.27 2.65 23.59
CA PHE A 8 35.33 3.60 23.95
C PHE A 8 36.68 2.95 24.28
N ASP A 9 36.78 1.61 24.20
CA ASP A 9 38.04 0.86 24.31
C ASP A 9 38.94 1.09 23.09
N PRO A 10 40.14 1.69 23.25
CA PRO A 10 41.01 2.06 22.14
C PRO A 10 41.83 0.90 21.55
N ASP A 11 41.84 -0.28 22.17
CA ASP A 11 42.67 -1.41 21.73
C ASP A 11 41.86 -2.52 21.03
N ARG A 12 40.52 -2.43 21.05
CA ARG A 12 39.60 -3.39 20.43
C ARG A 12 39.38 -3.18 18.92
N ASN A 13 39.45 -4.26 18.14
CA ASN A 13 39.32 -4.29 16.67
C ASN A 13 37.85 -4.39 16.19
N LEU A 14 37.48 -3.63 15.15
CA LEU A 14 36.13 -3.67 14.57
C LEU A 14 35.90 -4.72 13.44
N ARG A 15 36.88 -5.55 13.06
CA ARG A 15 36.67 -6.64 12.06
C ARG A 15 37.53 -7.90 12.30
N ALA A 16 36.94 -9.04 11.90
CA ALA A 16 37.51 -10.38 11.68
C ALA A 16 38.32 -11.03 12.83
N GLY A 17 37.64 -11.89 13.58
CA GLY A 17 38.17 -12.80 14.60
C GLY A 17 37.09 -13.83 14.97
N CYS A 18 37.29 -14.63 16.02
CA CYS A 18 36.26 -15.56 16.51
C CYS A 18 34.94 -14.83 16.84
N ILE A 19 33.79 -15.52 16.81
CA ILE A 19 32.44 -14.94 16.94
C ILE A 19 32.28 -14.13 18.25
N CYS A 20 32.97 -14.55 19.32
CA CYS A 20 33.03 -13.85 20.62
C CYS A 20 33.82 -12.51 20.62
N GLY A 21 34.59 -12.23 19.56
CA GLY A 21 35.35 -10.98 19.42
C GLY A 21 36.55 -10.81 20.37
N GLN A 22 36.98 -11.88 21.05
CA GLN A 22 38.13 -11.86 21.98
C GLN A 22 39.29 -12.78 21.57
N HIS A 23 39.01 -13.83 20.79
CA HIS A 23 39.99 -14.84 20.38
C HIS A 23 40.28 -14.79 18.87
N ARG A 24 41.49 -15.18 18.48
CA ARG A 24 41.98 -15.15 17.09
C ARG A 24 41.42 -16.32 16.27
N SER A 25 41.03 -17.42 16.91
CA SER A 25 40.42 -18.59 16.25
C SER A 25 39.28 -19.21 17.06
N ALA A 26 38.51 -20.13 16.43
CA ALA A 26 37.46 -20.88 17.12
C ALA A 26 38.02 -21.91 18.13
N ALA A 27 39.14 -22.57 17.82
CA ALA A 27 39.75 -23.55 18.72
C ALA A 27 40.30 -22.90 20.02
N GLU A 28 40.87 -21.70 19.90
CA GLU A 28 41.32 -20.89 21.04
C GLU A 28 40.13 -20.43 21.92
N HIS A 29 38.97 -20.16 21.30
CA HIS A 29 37.74 -19.82 22.00
C HIS A 29 37.13 -21.00 22.76
N GLU A 30 37.14 -22.21 22.19
CA GLU A 30 36.65 -23.42 22.86
C GLU A 30 37.50 -23.78 24.09
N GLN A 31 38.83 -23.59 24.03
CA GLN A 31 39.71 -23.74 25.20
C GLN A 31 39.44 -22.68 26.27
N ALA A 32 39.19 -21.42 25.88
CA ALA A 32 38.86 -20.35 26.82
C ALA A 32 37.47 -20.52 27.47
N MET A 33 36.48 -21.06 26.75
CA MET A 33 35.11 -21.27 27.28
C MET A 33 35.02 -22.34 28.37
N ALA A 34 36.03 -23.19 28.52
CA ALA A 34 36.10 -24.19 29.59
C ALA A 34 36.39 -23.58 30.98
N LEU A 35 36.79 -22.30 31.05
CA LEU A 35 37.16 -21.61 32.28
C LEU A 35 36.52 -20.21 32.31
N HIS A 36 35.80 -19.93 33.40
CA HIS A 36 35.16 -18.67 33.83
C HIS A 36 33.64 -18.48 33.56
N CYS A 37 32.93 -18.24 34.67
CA CYS A 37 31.67 -17.52 34.73
C CYS A 37 31.94 -16.15 35.37
N GLU A 38 31.40 -15.08 34.80
CA GLU A 38 31.45 -13.70 35.31
C GLU A 38 30.02 -13.10 35.32
N PRO A 39 29.72 -12.13 36.21
CA PRO A 39 28.34 -11.74 36.53
C PRO A 39 27.70 -10.72 35.57
N VAL A 40 26.37 -10.59 35.65
CA VAL A 40 25.53 -9.84 34.72
C VAL A 40 25.40 -8.36 35.14
N GLU A 41 25.99 -7.44 34.38
CA GLU A 41 25.75 -5.98 34.55
C GLU A 41 24.33 -5.53 34.13
N SER A 42 23.86 -4.41 34.72
CA SER A 42 22.50 -3.87 34.58
C SER A 42 22.13 -3.42 33.16
N GLN A 43 20.83 -3.47 32.84
CA GLN A 43 20.32 -3.20 31.48
C GLN A 43 20.54 -1.74 31.03
N GLU A 44 20.54 -0.78 31.95
CA GLU A 44 20.63 0.65 31.64
C GLU A 44 21.95 1.01 30.92
N LYS A 45 23.09 0.57 31.48
CA LYS A 45 24.42 0.68 30.83
C LYS A 45 24.49 0.02 29.46
N ARG A 46 23.72 -1.06 29.22
CA ARG A 46 23.72 -1.77 27.92
C ARG A 46 23.09 -0.93 26.82
N TYR A 47 22.03 -0.17 27.13
CA TYR A 47 21.40 0.74 26.17
C TYR A 47 22.29 1.94 25.83
N GLU A 48 22.96 2.53 26.82
CA GLU A 48 23.96 3.58 26.60
C GLU A 48 25.09 3.10 25.68
N GLY A 49 25.62 1.89 25.91
CA GLY A 49 26.66 1.27 25.09
C GLY A 49 26.25 1.08 23.62
N VAL A 50 25.00 0.65 23.35
CA VAL A 50 24.47 0.48 21.99
C VAL A 50 24.39 1.80 21.24
N VAL A 51 23.84 2.85 21.87
CA VAL A 51 23.69 4.18 21.26
C VAL A 51 25.07 4.82 21.02
N ALA A 52 25.96 4.76 22.01
CA ALA A 52 27.33 5.25 21.86
C ALA A 52 28.10 4.51 20.75
N SER A 53 27.89 3.20 20.59
CA SER A 53 28.53 2.40 19.53
C SER A 53 28.04 2.81 18.13
N ALA A 54 26.75 3.12 17.97
CA ALA A 54 26.21 3.63 16.72
C ALA A 54 26.77 5.02 16.36
N VAL A 55 26.81 5.95 17.33
CA VAL A 55 27.34 7.31 17.15
C VAL A 55 28.84 7.28 16.83
N MET A 56 29.64 6.50 17.57
CA MET A 56 31.07 6.35 17.31
C MET A 56 31.39 5.76 15.94
N ARG A 57 30.56 4.83 15.43
CA ARG A 57 30.70 4.26 14.07
C ARG A 57 30.33 5.27 12.98
N ALA A 58 29.35 6.14 13.22
CA ALA A 58 28.95 7.19 12.29
C ALA A 58 30.00 8.31 12.20
N MET A 59 30.57 8.73 13.33
CA MET A 59 31.59 9.79 13.38
C MET A 59 32.99 9.31 12.97
N PHE A 60 33.34 8.05 13.25
CA PHE A 60 34.65 7.48 12.94
C PHE A 60 34.50 6.15 12.17
N PRO A 61 34.14 6.19 10.88
CA PRO A 61 33.96 4.99 10.05
C PRO A 61 35.26 4.21 9.79
N GLN A 62 36.43 4.81 10.07
CA GLN A 62 37.73 4.15 10.04
C GLN A 62 38.30 3.96 11.45
N ASP A 63 38.65 2.72 11.76
CA ASP A 63 39.05 2.29 13.12
C ASP A 63 40.38 2.93 13.58
N VAL A 64 41.27 3.28 12.65
CA VAL A 64 42.52 4.02 12.94
C VAL A 64 42.23 5.44 13.44
N ALA A 65 41.29 6.15 12.80
CA ALA A 65 40.91 7.50 13.19
C ALA A 65 40.20 7.51 14.57
N ARG A 66 39.31 6.54 14.81
CA ARG A 66 38.67 6.31 16.12
C ARG A 66 39.72 6.16 17.23
N ARG A 67 40.75 5.33 17.02
CA ARG A 67 41.79 5.08 18.05
C ARG A 67 42.71 6.27 18.24
N ALA A 68 43.13 6.94 17.17
CA ALA A 68 43.92 8.16 17.27
C ALA A 68 43.19 9.23 18.09
N PHE A 69 41.88 9.41 17.85
CA PHE A 69 41.02 10.28 18.64
C PHE A 69 40.89 9.83 20.11
N LEU A 70 40.49 8.58 20.38
CA LEU A 70 40.32 8.09 21.75
C LEU A 70 41.61 8.11 22.57
N LYS A 71 42.77 7.86 21.94
CA LYS A 71 44.10 7.97 22.58
C LYS A 71 44.56 9.41 22.76
N SER A 72 44.04 10.39 22.02
CA SER A 72 44.40 11.81 22.16
C SER A 72 43.53 12.57 23.16
N VAL A 73 42.23 12.26 23.28
CA VAL A 73 41.31 12.95 24.21
C VAL A 73 40.98 12.16 25.47
N GLY A 74 41.08 10.83 25.44
CA GLY A 74 40.64 9.94 26.51
C GLY A 74 39.14 9.63 26.48
N ALA A 75 38.75 8.43 26.90
CA ALA A 75 37.38 7.91 26.78
C ALA A 75 36.33 8.76 27.53
N SER A 76 36.66 9.24 28.74
CA SER A 76 35.79 10.11 29.55
C SER A 76 35.56 11.47 28.90
N THR A 77 36.60 12.10 28.35
CA THR A 77 36.51 13.37 27.63
C THR A 77 35.71 13.22 26.33
N ALA A 78 35.91 12.12 25.60
CA ALA A 78 35.13 11.81 24.40
C ALA A 78 33.63 11.68 24.71
N LEU A 79 33.28 10.96 25.79
CA LEU A 79 31.90 10.82 26.25
C LEU A 79 31.30 12.17 26.69
N ALA A 80 32.06 13.00 27.42
CA ALA A 80 31.63 14.33 27.82
C ALA A 80 31.38 15.26 26.62
N ALA A 81 32.28 15.27 25.63
CA ALA A 81 32.11 16.04 24.40
C ALA A 81 30.87 15.60 23.60
N LEU A 82 30.63 14.28 23.49
CA LEU A 82 29.42 13.76 22.84
C LEU A 82 28.14 14.21 23.55
N SER A 83 28.15 14.26 24.89
CA SER A 83 27.00 14.71 25.68
C SER A 83 26.67 16.21 25.51
N GLN A 84 27.61 17.02 25.00
CA GLN A 84 27.39 18.44 24.68
C GLN A 84 26.73 18.64 23.31
N PHE A 85 27.00 17.77 22.33
CA PHE A 85 26.36 17.82 21.01
C PHE A 85 25.04 17.04 20.94
N PHE A 86 24.85 16.06 21.83
CA PHE A 86 23.60 15.32 22.01
C PHE A 86 23.25 15.25 23.51
N PRO A 87 22.38 16.13 24.03
CA PRO A 87 22.02 16.13 25.44
C PRO A 87 21.11 14.92 25.76
N LEU A 88 21.74 13.83 26.20
CA LEU A 88 21.08 12.55 26.53
C LEU A 88 19.95 12.68 27.57
N LYS A 89 20.03 13.69 28.46
CA LYS A 89 18.95 14.03 29.42
C LYS A 89 17.72 14.67 28.76
N THR A 90 17.91 15.52 27.77
CA THR A 90 16.79 16.18 27.07
C THR A 90 16.05 15.21 26.17
N ALA A 91 16.73 14.18 25.65
CA ALA A 91 16.07 13.05 25.02
C ALA A 91 15.10 12.35 26.01
N THR A 92 15.52 12.09 27.26
CA THR A 92 14.66 11.47 28.28
C THR A 92 13.45 12.34 28.65
N GLU A 93 13.60 13.67 28.68
CA GLU A 93 12.51 14.61 28.95
C GLU A 93 11.49 14.70 27.79
N VAL A 94 11.95 14.57 26.53
CA VAL A 94 11.04 14.45 25.37
C VAL A 94 10.36 13.07 25.33
N PHE A 95 11.01 12.02 25.83
CA PHE A 95 10.34 10.73 26.08
C PHE A 95 9.30 10.82 27.21
N ALA A 96 9.46 11.70 28.19
CA ALA A 96 8.53 11.83 29.33
C ALA A 96 7.14 12.39 28.97
N GLN A 97 6.92 12.91 27.76
CA GLN A 97 5.58 13.20 27.24
C GLN A 97 4.86 11.96 26.67
N ALA A 98 5.55 10.83 26.51
CA ALA A 98 4.93 9.55 26.24
C ALA A 98 4.83 8.75 27.55
N GLY A 99 3.60 8.41 27.95
CA GLY A 99 3.43 7.51 29.09
C GLY A 99 4.03 6.12 28.80
N THR A 100 4.34 5.38 29.87
CA THR A 100 4.78 3.99 29.76
C THR A 100 3.67 3.16 29.09
N PRO A 101 3.97 2.32 28.08
CA PRO A 101 2.98 1.43 27.47
C PRO A 101 2.28 0.55 28.52
N GLU A 102 0.95 0.58 28.54
CA GLU A 102 0.10 -0.24 29.39
C GLU A 102 0.26 -1.74 29.07
N LYS A 103 0.47 -2.05 27.78
CA LYS A 103 0.69 -3.38 27.24
C LYS A 103 1.92 -3.34 26.32
N LYS A 104 2.97 -4.07 26.71
CA LYS A 104 4.23 -4.15 25.93
C LYS A 104 4.21 -5.30 24.92
N ASP A 105 3.63 -6.43 25.29
CA ASP A 105 3.49 -7.62 24.45
C ASP A 105 2.24 -7.50 23.56
N LEU A 106 2.41 -7.20 22.28
CA LEU A 106 1.30 -6.91 21.35
C LEU A 106 1.29 -7.90 20.18
N LYS A 107 0.12 -8.25 19.66
CA LYS A 107 -0.04 -9.10 18.47
C LYS A 107 -0.52 -8.30 17.27
N VAL A 108 0.19 -8.41 16.15
CA VAL A 108 -0.16 -7.72 14.89
C VAL A 108 -0.34 -8.72 13.75
N GLY A 109 -1.57 -8.88 13.27
CA GLY A 109 -1.86 -9.78 12.14
C GLY A 109 -1.41 -9.20 10.79
N PHE A 110 -0.82 -10.03 9.91
CA PHE A 110 -0.46 -9.62 8.55
C PHE A 110 -0.70 -10.68 7.46
N ILE A 111 -1.00 -10.21 6.25
CA ILE A 111 -0.94 -11.02 5.02
C ILE A 111 0.49 -10.94 4.43
N PRO A 112 1.11 -12.06 4.00
CA PRO A 112 2.50 -12.08 3.53
C PRO A 112 2.64 -11.51 2.11
N ILE A 113 2.66 -10.18 2.03
CA ILE A 113 2.84 -9.36 0.81
C ILE A 113 3.70 -8.14 1.15
N THR A 114 4.32 -7.46 0.16
CA THR A 114 5.25 -6.35 0.42
C THR A 114 4.59 -5.10 1.00
N CYS A 115 3.27 -5.00 0.92
CA CYS A 115 2.50 -3.95 1.61
C CYS A 115 2.72 -3.99 3.14
N ALA A 116 2.91 -5.19 3.71
CA ALA A 116 3.14 -5.39 5.14
C ALA A 116 4.53 -4.94 5.62
N THR A 117 5.38 -4.40 4.73
CA THR A 117 6.81 -4.15 5.00
C THR A 117 7.07 -3.39 6.31
N PRO A 118 6.38 -2.27 6.61
CA PRO A 118 6.60 -1.55 7.87
C PRO A 118 6.32 -2.38 9.11
N ILE A 119 5.32 -3.26 9.09
CA ILE A 119 5.01 -4.17 10.20
C ILE A 119 6.08 -5.25 10.34
N ILE A 120 6.36 -5.98 9.26
CA ILE A 120 7.18 -7.20 9.35
C ILE A 120 8.68 -6.92 9.47
N MET A 121 9.17 -5.77 8.97
CA MET A 121 10.56 -5.35 9.18
C MET A 121 10.78 -4.71 10.56
N ALA A 122 9.73 -4.20 11.21
CA ALA A 122 9.85 -3.48 12.47
C ALA A 122 10.37 -4.35 13.63
N ALA A 123 10.08 -5.66 13.62
CA ALA A 123 10.63 -6.62 14.58
C ALA A 123 12.15 -6.90 14.37
N PRO A 124 12.61 -7.44 13.22
CA PRO A 124 14.03 -7.78 13.02
C PRO A 124 14.94 -6.55 12.99
N MET A 125 14.42 -5.37 12.66
CA MET A 125 15.18 -4.11 12.65
C MET A 125 14.98 -3.26 13.93
N GLY A 126 14.38 -3.84 14.97
CA GLY A 126 14.31 -3.26 16.32
C GLY A 126 13.56 -1.93 16.40
N PHE A 127 12.57 -1.68 15.54
CA PHE A 127 11.69 -0.52 15.64
C PHE A 127 10.74 -0.66 16.83
N TYR A 128 10.14 -1.84 17.05
CA TYR A 128 9.25 -2.07 18.18
C TYR A 128 9.96 -1.95 19.54
N SER A 129 11.13 -2.57 19.68
CA SER A 129 11.89 -2.54 20.94
C SER A 129 12.42 -1.15 21.30
N ARG A 130 12.73 -0.29 20.30
CA ARG A 130 13.04 1.13 20.51
C ARG A 130 11.90 1.93 21.15
N HIS A 131 10.65 1.53 20.93
CA HIS A 131 9.47 2.13 21.57
C HIS A 131 8.99 1.35 22.81
N GLY A 132 9.81 0.43 23.34
CA GLY A 132 9.52 -0.33 24.55
C GLY A 132 8.52 -1.47 24.38
N LEU A 133 8.30 -1.93 23.14
CA LEU A 133 7.33 -2.96 22.78
C LEU A 133 7.99 -4.28 22.36
N ASN A 134 7.29 -5.38 22.65
CA ASN A 134 7.56 -6.72 22.16
C ASN A 134 6.39 -7.14 21.26
N VAL A 135 6.56 -7.11 19.93
CA VAL A 135 5.46 -7.32 18.98
C VAL A 135 5.61 -8.65 18.27
N GLU A 136 4.62 -9.51 18.44
CA GLU A 136 4.45 -10.75 17.67
C GLU A 136 3.71 -10.43 16.36
N VAL A 137 4.41 -10.52 15.23
CA VAL A 137 3.80 -10.38 13.90
C VAL A 137 3.27 -11.73 13.42
N VAL A 138 1.95 -11.84 13.27
CA VAL A 138 1.25 -13.11 13.04
C VAL A 138 0.80 -13.24 11.59
N LYS A 139 1.45 -14.13 10.84
CA LYS A 139 1.09 -14.44 9.46
C LYS A 139 -0.33 -15.03 9.39
N THR A 140 -1.15 -14.49 8.50
CA THR A 140 -2.56 -14.84 8.34
C THR A 140 -2.86 -15.27 6.91
N ALA A 141 -3.80 -16.21 6.72
CA ALA A 141 -4.08 -16.83 5.42
C ALA A 141 -4.87 -15.93 4.45
N GLY A 142 -5.73 -15.03 4.96
CA GLY A 142 -6.56 -14.15 4.11
C GLY A 142 -7.27 -13.04 4.88
N TRP A 143 -7.80 -12.06 4.15
CA TRP A 143 -8.32 -10.81 4.71
C TRP A 143 -9.56 -10.97 5.60
N ALA A 144 -10.41 -11.95 5.33
CA ALA A 144 -11.52 -12.29 6.23
C ALA A 144 -10.99 -12.75 7.60
N VAL A 145 -9.94 -13.57 7.63
CA VAL A 145 -9.32 -14.05 8.88
C VAL A 145 -8.62 -12.91 9.64
N ILE A 146 -8.00 -11.95 8.93
CA ILE A 146 -7.49 -10.71 9.55
C ILE A 146 -8.64 -9.96 10.24
N ARG A 147 -9.72 -9.65 9.49
CA ARG A 147 -10.91 -8.95 10.00
C ARG A 147 -11.45 -9.64 11.26
N ASP A 148 -11.71 -10.94 11.16
CA ASP A 148 -12.38 -11.70 12.21
C ASP A 148 -11.51 -11.83 13.47
N LYS A 149 -10.19 -12.06 13.32
CA LYS A 149 -9.26 -12.13 14.45
C LYS A 149 -9.06 -10.78 15.16
N THR A 150 -8.98 -9.67 14.42
CA THR A 150 -8.86 -8.34 15.05
C THR A 150 -10.18 -7.90 15.69
N ILE A 151 -11.34 -8.24 15.11
CA ILE A 151 -12.66 -8.07 15.75
C ILE A 151 -12.76 -8.87 17.05
N ASN A 152 -12.29 -10.12 17.05
CA ASN A 152 -12.28 -11.01 18.21
C ASN A 152 -11.15 -10.72 19.21
N LYS A 153 -10.38 -9.64 19.03
CA LYS A 153 -9.28 -9.21 19.92
C LYS A 153 -8.13 -10.20 20.04
N GLU A 154 -8.00 -11.13 19.09
CA GLU A 154 -6.82 -12.01 18.98
C GLU A 154 -5.58 -11.24 18.51
N TYR A 155 -5.80 -10.11 17.81
CA TYR A 155 -4.78 -9.15 17.41
C TYR A 155 -5.12 -7.77 18.00
N ASP A 156 -4.11 -7.07 18.51
CA ASP A 156 -4.23 -5.69 19.03
C ASP A 156 -4.37 -4.67 17.89
N ALA A 157 -3.69 -4.95 16.78
CA ALA A 157 -3.77 -4.19 15.53
C ALA A 157 -3.52 -5.13 14.34
N ALA A 158 -3.71 -4.66 13.10
CA ALA A 158 -3.45 -5.45 11.91
C ALA A 158 -3.05 -4.62 10.70
N HIS A 159 -2.32 -5.27 9.79
CA HIS A 159 -2.28 -4.96 8.37
C HIS A 159 -3.69 -5.12 7.80
N MET A 160 -4.28 -4.06 7.27
CA MET A 160 -5.57 -4.11 6.59
C MET A 160 -5.48 -3.47 5.21
N LEU A 161 -6.31 -3.91 4.26
CA LEU A 161 -6.53 -3.15 3.04
C LEU A 161 -7.17 -1.82 3.42
N ALA A 162 -6.75 -0.70 2.81
CA ALA A 162 -7.19 0.63 3.19
C ALA A 162 -8.74 0.81 3.34
N PRO A 163 -9.61 0.17 2.53
CA PRO A 163 -11.06 0.29 2.70
C PRO A 163 -11.66 -0.58 3.83
N MET A 164 -10.93 -1.56 4.38
CA MET A 164 -11.47 -2.47 5.39
C MET A 164 -11.85 -1.78 6.71
N PRO A 165 -11.02 -0.89 7.31
CA PRO A 165 -11.40 -0.15 8.52
C PRO A 165 -12.68 0.69 8.37
N ILE A 166 -12.91 1.24 7.17
CA ILE A 166 -14.13 1.96 6.80
C ILE A 166 -15.32 0.99 6.75
N ALA A 167 -15.17 -0.13 6.03
CA ALA A 167 -16.21 -1.15 5.89
C ALA A 167 -16.62 -1.74 7.26
N ILE A 168 -15.66 -2.04 8.14
CA ILE A 168 -15.92 -2.56 9.49
C ILE A 168 -16.63 -1.49 10.35
N SER A 169 -16.20 -0.23 10.28
CA SER A 169 -16.82 0.86 11.04
C SER A 169 -18.26 1.15 10.62
N LEU A 170 -18.59 0.94 9.35
CA LEU A 170 -19.93 1.09 8.78
C LEU A 170 -20.79 -0.19 8.84
N GLY A 171 -20.27 -1.31 9.36
CA GLY A 171 -21.00 -2.59 9.41
C GLY A 171 -21.23 -3.24 8.04
N LEU A 172 -20.35 -2.99 7.07
CA LEU A 172 -20.44 -3.56 5.73
C LEU A 172 -19.85 -4.98 5.72
N GLY A 173 -20.72 -5.99 5.74
CA GLY A 173 -20.34 -7.40 5.72
C GLY A 173 -19.82 -7.96 7.06
N ALA A 174 -20.00 -7.21 8.15
CA ALA A 174 -19.74 -7.60 9.54
C ALA A 174 -20.58 -6.69 10.47
N ASN A 175 -20.62 -6.97 11.79
CA ASN A 175 -21.19 -6.02 12.74
C ASN A 175 -20.36 -4.72 12.77
N ALA A 176 -21.03 -3.57 12.92
CA ALA A 176 -20.36 -2.27 12.99
C ALA A 176 -19.48 -2.18 14.24
N ILE A 177 -18.17 -2.04 14.04
CA ILE A 177 -17.18 -1.88 15.12
C ILE A 177 -16.27 -0.72 14.73
N PRO A 178 -16.15 0.35 15.55
CA PRO A 178 -15.29 1.48 15.19
C PRO A 178 -13.82 1.09 15.13
N PHE A 179 -13.21 1.26 13.96
CA PHE A 179 -11.78 1.09 13.71
C PHE A 179 -11.13 2.43 13.35
N ALA A 180 -9.81 2.49 13.43
CA ALA A 180 -9.03 3.64 13.01
C ALA A 180 -7.74 3.25 12.28
N VAL A 181 -7.31 4.15 11.42
CA VAL A 181 -6.09 4.11 10.60
C VAL A 181 -5.16 5.23 11.07
N PRO A 182 -4.21 4.94 11.97
CA PRO A 182 -3.10 5.86 12.28
C PRO A 182 -2.05 5.98 11.17
N ALA A 183 -1.88 4.97 10.31
CA ALA A 183 -0.87 5.01 9.26
C ALA A 183 -1.27 4.22 8.01
N ILE A 184 -0.90 4.77 6.84
CA ILE A 184 -0.82 4.03 5.59
C ILE A 184 0.50 3.24 5.60
N GLU A 185 0.47 1.98 5.16
CA GLU A 185 1.68 1.16 5.11
C GLU A 185 2.44 1.39 3.82
N ASN A 186 1.73 1.52 2.69
CA ASN A 186 2.33 1.79 1.40
C ASN A 186 1.36 2.51 0.46
N ILE A 187 1.94 3.29 -0.45
CA ILE A 187 1.29 3.81 -1.66
C ILE A 187 1.81 3.05 -2.89
N ASN A 188 1.03 3.06 -3.98
CA ASN A 188 1.29 2.25 -5.17
C ASN A 188 1.46 0.75 -4.79
N GLY A 189 2.42 0.04 -5.39
CA GLY A 189 2.78 -1.34 -5.01
C GLY A 189 1.78 -2.42 -5.41
N GLN A 190 0.94 -2.14 -6.41
CA GLN A 190 0.00 -3.10 -7.00
C GLN A 190 0.14 -3.10 -8.53
N GLY A 191 -0.41 -4.12 -9.19
CA GLY A 191 -0.44 -4.16 -10.66
C GLY A 191 -1.49 -5.11 -11.21
N ILE A 192 -1.90 -4.84 -12.44
CA ILE A 192 -2.69 -5.76 -13.25
C ILE A 192 -1.73 -6.73 -13.94
N VAL A 193 -1.88 -8.02 -13.65
CA VAL A 193 -1.15 -9.11 -14.31
C VAL A 193 -2.15 -9.99 -15.06
N LEU A 194 -1.81 -10.32 -16.30
CA LEU A 194 -2.54 -11.29 -17.10
C LEU A 194 -1.77 -12.61 -17.17
N ALA A 195 -2.49 -13.72 -17.32
CA ALA A 195 -1.90 -15.03 -17.58
C ALA A 195 -1.08 -15.00 -18.88
N ALA A 196 0.03 -15.75 -18.92
CA ALA A 196 0.96 -15.75 -20.06
C ALA A 196 0.30 -16.15 -21.40
N LYS A 197 -0.86 -16.83 -21.37
CA LYS A 197 -1.68 -17.19 -22.53
C LYS A 197 -2.39 -15.99 -23.21
N HIS A 198 -2.50 -14.84 -22.54
CA HIS A 198 -3.22 -13.64 -23.00
C HIS A 198 -2.27 -12.52 -23.47
N LYS A 199 -1.05 -12.86 -23.91
CA LYS A 199 -0.02 -11.87 -24.36
C LYS A 199 -0.45 -11.05 -25.59
N ASP A 200 -1.39 -11.58 -26.36
CA ASP A 200 -2.08 -10.96 -27.49
C ASP A 200 -3.27 -10.07 -27.07
N LYS A 201 -3.95 -10.39 -25.97
CA LYS A 201 -5.15 -9.67 -25.47
C LYS A 201 -4.82 -8.53 -24.52
N ARG A 202 -4.05 -7.55 -25.03
CA ARG A 202 -3.60 -6.39 -24.24
C ARG A 202 -4.52 -5.17 -24.32
N ASP A 203 -5.47 -5.09 -25.24
CA ASP A 203 -6.55 -4.09 -25.18
C ASP A 203 -7.61 -4.57 -24.17
N PRO A 204 -7.94 -3.80 -23.12
CA PRO A 204 -8.97 -4.19 -22.17
C PRO A 204 -10.35 -4.45 -22.79
N LYS A 205 -10.65 -3.92 -23.97
CA LYS A 205 -11.91 -4.21 -24.69
C LYS A 205 -12.08 -5.69 -25.04
N ASP A 206 -10.97 -6.41 -25.20
CA ASP A 206 -10.97 -7.86 -25.48
C ASP A 206 -11.13 -8.72 -24.22
N TRP A 207 -11.30 -8.11 -23.04
CA TRP A 207 -11.35 -8.82 -21.75
C TRP A 207 -12.74 -9.33 -21.36
N LYS A 208 -13.77 -9.11 -22.20
CA LYS A 208 -15.12 -9.61 -21.94
C LYS A 208 -15.12 -11.15 -21.79
N GLY A 209 -15.67 -11.63 -20.67
CA GLY A 209 -15.70 -13.03 -20.26
C GLY A 209 -14.51 -13.49 -19.42
N LEU A 210 -13.45 -12.68 -19.25
CA LEU A 210 -12.28 -13.04 -18.45
C LEU A 210 -12.59 -13.02 -16.93
N LYS A 211 -11.85 -13.85 -16.19
CA LYS A 211 -11.93 -13.94 -14.72
C LYS A 211 -10.74 -13.23 -14.09
N PHE A 212 -11.00 -12.21 -13.28
CA PHE A 212 -9.97 -11.50 -12.54
C PHE A 212 -10.04 -11.83 -11.05
N ALA A 213 -8.92 -12.16 -10.44
CA ALA A 213 -8.84 -12.15 -8.98
C ALA A 213 -8.61 -10.74 -8.42
N ILE A 214 -9.23 -10.49 -7.28
CA ILE A 214 -9.02 -9.36 -6.38
C ILE A 214 -8.78 -9.92 -4.97
N PRO A 215 -8.04 -9.26 -4.07
CA PRO A 215 -7.76 -9.84 -2.75
C PRO A 215 -8.98 -9.92 -1.83
N PHE A 216 -9.87 -8.93 -1.93
CA PHE A 216 -11.09 -8.81 -1.13
C PHE A 216 -12.05 -7.78 -1.74
N ASP A 217 -13.34 -7.84 -1.42
CA ASP A 217 -14.36 -6.93 -1.97
C ASP A 217 -14.19 -5.48 -1.48
N TYR A 218 -13.76 -5.30 -0.24
CA TYR A 218 -13.41 -3.99 0.35
C TYR A 218 -11.91 -3.73 0.17
N SER A 219 -11.46 -3.60 -1.08
CA SER A 219 -10.04 -3.41 -1.41
C SER A 219 -9.82 -2.36 -2.50
N MET A 220 -8.69 -1.64 -2.41
CA MET A 220 -8.26 -0.72 -3.46
C MET A 220 -8.09 -1.43 -4.81
N HIS A 221 -7.66 -2.69 -4.79
CA HIS A 221 -7.57 -3.53 -5.98
C HIS A 221 -8.92 -3.71 -6.70
N ASN A 222 -10.01 -3.93 -5.94
CA ASN A 222 -11.35 -4.02 -6.50
C ASN A 222 -11.76 -2.70 -7.14
N TYR A 223 -11.60 -1.58 -6.42
CA TYR A 223 -12.02 -0.27 -6.92
C TYR A 223 -11.20 0.24 -8.10
N LEU A 224 -9.88 0.06 -8.08
CA LEU A 224 -8.99 0.42 -9.19
C LEU A 224 -9.22 -0.47 -10.43
N LEU A 225 -9.47 -1.78 -10.26
CA LEU A 225 -9.80 -2.65 -11.38
C LEU A 225 -11.17 -2.30 -11.98
N ARG A 226 -12.19 -2.07 -11.14
CA ARG A 226 -13.52 -1.62 -11.57
C ARG A 226 -13.47 -0.29 -12.32
N TYR A 227 -12.68 0.66 -11.81
CA TYR A 227 -12.42 1.94 -12.46
C TYR A 227 -11.76 1.72 -13.83
N TYR A 228 -10.68 0.95 -13.89
CA TYR A 228 -9.95 0.68 -15.13
C TYR A 228 -10.81 0.00 -16.20
N LEU A 229 -11.64 -0.98 -15.82
CA LEU A 229 -12.58 -1.65 -16.71
C LEU A 229 -13.64 -0.68 -17.25
N ALA A 230 -14.24 0.15 -16.38
CA ALA A 230 -15.27 1.11 -16.76
C ALA A 230 -14.75 2.21 -17.71
N GLU A 231 -13.53 2.72 -17.49
CA GLU A 231 -12.86 3.67 -18.39
C GLU A 231 -12.61 3.07 -19.79
N HIS A 232 -12.50 1.74 -19.91
CA HIS A 232 -12.36 1.03 -21.20
C HIS A 232 -13.69 0.50 -21.75
N GLY A 233 -14.82 0.85 -21.13
CA GLY A 233 -16.16 0.51 -21.61
C GLY A 233 -16.64 -0.90 -21.26
N LEU A 234 -16.05 -1.56 -20.26
CA LEU A 234 -16.53 -2.83 -19.70
C LEU A 234 -17.26 -2.61 -18.37
N ASP A 235 -18.44 -3.22 -18.21
CA ASP A 235 -19.13 -3.28 -16.92
C ASP A 235 -18.48 -4.37 -16.04
N PRO A 236 -17.84 -4.02 -14.91
CA PRO A 236 -17.17 -4.99 -14.05
C PRO A 236 -18.11 -5.97 -13.33
N ASP A 237 -19.43 -5.73 -13.32
CA ASP A 237 -20.41 -6.65 -12.73
C ASP A 237 -21.02 -7.64 -13.75
N THR A 238 -20.91 -7.39 -15.07
CA THR A 238 -21.56 -8.20 -16.10
C THR A 238 -20.66 -8.64 -17.26
N ASP A 239 -19.65 -7.86 -17.64
CA ASP A 239 -18.74 -8.20 -18.74
C ASP A 239 -17.56 -9.07 -18.30
N VAL A 240 -17.18 -9.06 -17.03
CA VAL A 240 -16.08 -9.87 -16.47
C VAL A 240 -16.51 -10.57 -15.17
N GLN A 241 -15.70 -11.51 -14.69
CA GLN A 241 -15.92 -12.13 -13.38
C GLN A 241 -14.84 -11.68 -12.38
N LEU A 242 -15.21 -10.83 -11.41
CA LEU A 242 -14.33 -10.51 -10.28
C LEU A 242 -14.48 -11.56 -9.19
N ARG A 243 -13.36 -12.10 -8.70
CA ARG A 243 -13.31 -13.17 -7.69
C ARG A 243 -12.42 -12.78 -6.53
N SER A 244 -12.95 -12.82 -5.30
CA SER A 244 -12.14 -12.67 -4.09
C SER A 244 -11.25 -13.91 -3.89
N VAL A 245 -9.93 -13.76 -4.08
CA VAL A 245 -8.92 -14.82 -3.89
C VAL A 245 -7.80 -14.28 -2.99
N PRO A 246 -7.43 -14.94 -1.89
CA PRO A 246 -6.33 -14.48 -1.04
C PRO A 246 -5.01 -14.34 -1.83
N PRO A 247 -4.21 -13.28 -1.59
CA PRO A 247 -2.93 -13.07 -2.29
C PRO A 247 -2.00 -14.30 -2.36
N PRO A 248 -1.84 -15.14 -1.30
CA PRO A 248 -1.02 -16.35 -1.36
C PRO A 248 -1.48 -17.39 -2.40
N GLU A 249 -2.77 -17.39 -2.77
CA GLU A 249 -3.37 -18.38 -3.67
C GLU A 249 -3.44 -17.90 -5.14
N MET A 250 -3.25 -16.61 -5.39
CA MET A 250 -3.47 -16.01 -6.72
C MET A 250 -2.54 -16.58 -7.80
N VAL A 251 -1.24 -16.74 -7.52
CA VAL A 251 -0.28 -17.28 -8.52
C VAL A 251 -0.61 -18.73 -8.88
N ALA A 252 -1.05 -19.53 -7.91
CA ALA A 252 -1.48 -20.90 -8.15
C ALA A 252 -2.77 -20.97 -8.98
N ASN A 253 -3.74 -20.10 -8.70
CA ASN A 253 -4.98 -20.00 -9.48
C ASN A 253 -4.73 -19.50 -10.92
N LEU A 254 -3.78 -18.58 -11.11
CA LEU A 254 -3.37 -18.12 -12.45
C LEU A 254 -2.70 -19.27 -13.24
N ARG A 255 -1.80 -20.02 -12.60
CA ARG A 255 -1.16 -21.21 -13.19
C ARG A 255 -2.15 -22.31 -13.56
N ALA A 256 -3.21 -22.47 -12.77
CA ALA A 256 -4.23 -23.51 -12.95
C ALA A 256 -5.39 -23.10 -13.86
N ASP A 257 -5.30 -21.97 -14.57
CA ASP A 257 -6.35 -21.41 -15.43
C ASP A 257 -7.71 -21.14 -14.73
N ASN A 258 -7.73 -21.09 -13.40
CA ASN A 258 -8.91 -20.73 -12.61
C ASN A 258 -9.27 -19.24 -12.75
N ILE A 259 -8.25 -18.41 -13.06
CA ILE A 259 -8.36 -16.98 -13.36
C ILE A 259 -7.50 -16.65 -14.58
N ASP A 260 -7.88 -15.58 -15.29
CA ASP A 260 -7.21 -15.08 -16.49
C ASP A 260 -6.25 -13.93 -16.20
N GLY A 261 -6.45 -13.27 -15.06
CA GLY A 261 -5.57 -12.24 -14.53
C GLY A 261 -5.94 -11.85 -13.10
N PHE A 262 -5.29 -10.82 -12.59
CA PHE A 262 -5.62 -10.22 -11.31
C PHE A 262 -5.16 -8.76 -11.23
N LEU A 263 -5.81 -7.97 -10.38
CA LEU A 263 -5.17 -6.78 -9.80
C LEU A 263 -4.81 -7.14 -8.37
N ALA A 264 -3.51 -7.24 -8.10
CA ALA A 264 -2.98 -7.77 -6.83
C ALA A 264 -1.89 -6.85 -6.27
N PRO A 265 -1.58 -6.98 -4.97
CA PRO A 265 -0.43 -6.32 -4.39
C PRO A 265 0.84 -7.08 -4.75
N ASP A 266 1.95 -6.35 -4.86
CA ASP A 266 3.24 -7.01 -4.80
C ASP A 266 3.45 -7.68 -3.43
N ASN A 267 4.22 -8.76 -3.33
CA ASN A 267 5.05 -9.38 -4.37
C ASN A 267 4.32 -10.36 -5.29
N ILE A 268 2.98 -10.48 -5.23
CA ILE A 268 2.23 -11.48 -6.00
C ILE A 268 2.37 -11.23 -7.51
N CYS A 269 2.29 -9.97 -7.94
CA CYS A 269 2.48 -9.60 -9.35
C CYS A 269 3.87 -9.99 -9.85
N GLN A 270 4.93 -9.58 -9.13
CA GLN A 270 6.29 -9.95 -9.53
C GLN A 270 6.58 -11.45 -9.41
N ARG A 271 5.92 -12.16 -8.49
CA ARG A 271 6.04 -13.62 -8.35
C ARG A 271 5.43 -14.37 -9.53
N ALA A 272 4.28 -13.93 -10.05
CA ALA A 272 3.68 -14.53 -11.25
C ALA A 272 4.56 -14.36 -12.50
N ILE A 273 5.30 -13.24 -12.59
CA ILE A 273 6.26 -12.98 -13.66
C ILE A 273 7.53 -13.83 -13.50
N TYR A 274 8.08 -13.89 -12.28
CA TYR A 274 9.25 -14.70 -11.95
C TYR A 274 9.01 -16.20 -12.21
N ASP A 275 7.81 -16.69 -11.87
CA ASP A 275 7.38 -18.07 -12.13
C ASP A 275 6.98 -18.32 -13.60
N GLY A 276 7.05 -17.31 -14.49
CA GLY A 276 6.75 -17.41 -15.92
C GLY A 276 5.26 -17.62 -16.27
N VAL A 277 4.35 -17.50 -15.30
CA VAL A 277 2.91 -17.80 -15.47
C VAL A 277 2.08 -16.57 -15.89
N GLY A 278 2.62 -15.37 -15.76
CA GLY A 278 1.95 -14.13 -16.14
C GLY A 278 2.91 -13.03 -16.59
N PHE A 279 2.35 -11.92 -17.08
CA PHE A 279 3.08 -10.72 -17.47
C PHE A 279 2.42 -9.46 -16.89
N MET A 280 3.22 -8.41 -16.65
CA MET A 280 2.72 -7.12 -16.19
C MET A 280 1.99 -6.42 -17.33
N HIS A 281 0.68 -6.25 -17.18
CA HIS A 281 -0.10 -5.43 -18.09
C HIS A 281 0.10 -3.94 -17.79
N LEU A 282 -0.12 -3.57 -16.52
CA LEU A 282 -0.12 -2.18 -16.03
C LEU A 282 0.22 -2.12 -14.54
N LEU A 283 1.02 -1.16 -14.08
CA LEU A 283 1.12 -0.84 -12.66
C LEU A 283 -0.08 0.01 -12.20
N SER A 284 -0.57 -0.20 -10.98
CA SER A 284 -1.71 0.55 -10.44
C SER A 284 -1.49 2.07 -10.37
N LYS A 285 -0.23 2.51 -10.23
CA LYS A 285 0.17 3.92 -10.29
C LYS A 285 -0.09 4.60 -11.63
N GLU A 286 -0.27 3.82 -12.70
CA GLU A 286 -0.67 4.34 -14.02
C GLU A 286 -2.18 4.62 -14.08
N ILE A 287 -2.96 4.11 -13.12
CA ILE A 287 -4.37 4.46 -12.88
C ILE A 287 -4.46 5.66 -11.92
N TRP A 288 -3.68 5.63 -10.81
CA TRP A 288 -3.59 6.71 -9.83
C TRP A 288 -2.22 6.71 -9.12
N ASP A 289 -1.27 7.57 -9.54
CA ASP A 289 0.04 7.67 -8.86
C ASP A 289 -0.13 8.23 -7.45
N GLY A 290 0.36 7.49 -6.45
CA GLY A 290 0.24 7.84 -5.03
C GLY A 290 -1.01 7.31 -4.34
N HIS A 291 -1.79 6.42 -4.98
CA HIS A 291 -2.96 5.81 -4.35
C HIS A 291 -2.57 5.02 -3.08
N PRO A 292 -3.43 4.99 -2.04
CA PRO A 292 -3.23 4.13 -0.87
C PRO A 292 -3.40 2.66 -1.26
N CYS A 293 -2.71 1.76 -0.58
CA CYS A 293 -2.86 0.32 -0.79
C CYS A 293 -3.33 -0.38 0.49
N CYS A 294 -2.45 -0.44 1.48
CA CYS A 294 -2.71 -1.02 2.79
C CYS A 294 -2.50 0.01 3.91
N SER A 295 -3.09 -0.28 5.06
CA SER A 295 -3.17 0.57 6.23
C SER A 295 -2.95 -0.26 7.49
N PHE A 296 -2.10 0.25 8.37
CA PHE A 296 -2.00 -0.24 9.73
C PHE A 296 -3.20 0.27 10.52
N ALA A 297 -4.01 -0.64 11.05
CA ALA A 297 -5.29 -0.33 11.66
C ALA A 297 -5.49 -1.01 13.02
N ALA A 298 -6.24 -0.36 13.91
CA ALA A 298 -6.59 -0.86 15.24
C ALA A 298 -8.06 -0.55 15.57
N SER A 299 -8.64 -1.31 16.50
CA SER A 299 -9.97 -1.00 17.03
C SER A 299 -9.92 0.27 17.90
N ARG A 300 -11.01 1.05 17.90
CA ARG A 300 -11.12 2.20 18.83
C ARG A 300 -11.05 1.76 20.29
N GLU A 301 -11.51 0.56 20.61
CA GLU A 301 -11.37 -0.02 21.95
C GLU A 301 -9.91 -0.07 22.40
N PHE A 302 -9.01 -0.70 21.62
CA PHE A 302 -7.57 -0.78 21.94
C PHE A 302 -6.94 0.61 22.08
N ILE A 303 -7.29 1.53 21.19
CA ILE A 303 -6.82 2.92 21.22
C ILE A 303 -7.22 3.63 22.53
N THR A 304 -8.43 3.37 23.02
CA THR A 304 -8.93 3.98 24.27
C THR A 304 -8.47 3.27 25.55
N SER A 305 -8.25 1.95 25.52
CA SER A 305 -7.87 1.16 26.70
C SER A 305 -6.36 1.08 26.93
N ALA A 306 -5.56 1.23 25.88
CA ALA A 306 -4.09 1.21 25.93
C ALA A 306 -3.47 2.35 25.08
N PRO A 307 -3.80 3.63 25.35
CA PRO A 307 -3.40 4.75 24.50
C PRO A 307 -1.88 4.95 24.38
N ASN A 308 -1.10 4.70 25.44
CA ASN A 308 0.36 4.80 25.36
C ASN A 308 0.97 3.66 24.56
N SER A 309 0.40 2.46 24.68
CA SER A 309 0.78 1.27 23.89
C SER A 309 0.48 1.49 22.40
N PHE A 310 -0.70 2.01 22.07
CA PHE A 310 -1.07 2.38 20.72
C PHE A 310 -0.19 3.51 20.16
N ALA A 311 0.14 4.53 20.96
CA ALA A 311 1.04 5.60 20.53
C ALA A 311 2.47 5.10 20.29
N ALA A 312 3.00 4.23 21.16
CA ALA A 312 4.29 3.57 20.97
C ALA A 312 4.32 2.68 19.72
N LEU A 313 3.24 1.92 19.47
CA LEU A 313 3.13 1.05 18.30
C LEU A 313 3.03 1.87 17.01
N THR A 314 2.23 2.94 17.03
CA THR A 314 2.12 3.88 15.90
C THR A 314 3.46 4.53 15.56
N ARG A 315 4.21 5.01 16.56
CA ARG A 315 5.56 5.55 16.32
C ARG A 315 6.51 4.52 15.71
N ALA A 316 6.50 3.27 16.19
CA ALA A 316 7.32 2.21 15.62
C ALA A 316 6.98 1.92 14.15
N ILE A 317 5.70 1.98 13.76
CA ILE A 317 5.26 1.85 12.37
C ILE A 317 5.66 3.07 11.54
N VAL A 318 5.44 4.30 12.02
CA VAL A 318 5.85 5.53 11.31
C VAL A 318 7.38 5.55 11.06
N ASP A 319 8.19 5.22 12.06
CA ASP A 319 9.64 5.10 11.93
C ASP A 319 10.04 4.03 10.90
N ALA A 320 9.36 2.87 10.90
CA ALA A 320 9.62 1.79 9.94
C ALA A 320 9.24 2.21 8.51
N THR A 321 8.10 2.87 8.32
CA THR A 321 7.67 3.42 7.02
C THR A 321 8.65 4.49 6.53
N ALA A 322 9.08 5.42 7.38
CA ALA A 322 10.07 6.45 7.07
C ALA A 322 11.49 5.89 6.80
N TYR A 323 11.78 4.67 7.27
CA TYR A 323 12.99 3.95 6.91
C TYR A 323 12.84 3.22 5.57
N ALA A 324 11.66 2.67 5.27
CA ALA A 324 11.37 1.95 4.02
C ALA A 324 11.25 2.86 2.78
N SER A 325 10.83 4.12 2.96
CA SER A 325 10.74 5.10 1.86
C SER A 325 12.10 5.37 1.20
N LYS A 326 13.16 5.40 2.00
CA LYS A 326 14.55 5.63 1.58
C LYS A 326 15.07 4.52 0.67
N ALA A 327 15.39 4.87 -0.58
CA ALA A 327 15.79 3.94 -1.62
C ALA A 327 17.02 3.08 -1.24
N GLU A 328 17.99 3.67 -0.53
CA GLU A 328 19.19 3.01 -0.04
C GLU A 328 18.92 1.86 0.94
N ASN A 329 17.78 1.89 1.64
CA ASN A 329 17.40 0.85 2.60
C ASN A 329 16.68 -0.34 1.96
N ARG A 330 16.17 -0.21 0.74
CA ARG A 330 15.19 -1.15 0.18
C ARG A 330 15.73 -2.57 -0.06
N LYS A 331 17.04 -2.73 -0.27
CA LYS A 331 17.68 -4.04 -0.44
C LYS A 331 17.80 -4.83 0.87
N GLN A 332 18.36 -4.23 1.92
CA GLN A 332 18.44 -4.87 3.24
C GLN A 332 17.04 -5.16 3.82
N ILE A 333 16.03 -4.36 3.47
CA ILE A 333 14.63 -4.67 3.80
C ILE A 333 14.15 -5.92 3.05
N ALA A 334 14.43 -6.05 1.75
CA ALA A 334 14.09 -7.25 0.98
C ALA A 334 14.68 -8.53 1.61
N GLU A 335 15.93 -8.48 2.06
CA GLU A 335 16.59 -9.56 2.79
C GLU A 335 15.92 -9.85 4.14
N ALA A 336 15.60 -8.81 4.93
CA ALA A 336 15.00 -8.96 6.25
C ALA A 336 13.59 -9.58 6.23
N ILE A 337 12.81 -9.33 5.18
CA ILE A 337 11.41 -9.77 5.07
C ILE A 337 11.20 -11.01 4.18
N ALA A 338 12.24 -11.50 3.49
CA ALA A 338 12.22 -12.73 2.70
C ALA A 338 11.92 -14.04 3.49
N PRO A 339 12.42 -14.23 4.73
CA PRO A 339 12.34 -15.51 5.45
C PRO A 339 10.93 -16.09 5.66
N ALA A 340 10.89 -17.38 5.97
CA ALA A 340 9.66 -18.18 6.04
C ALA A 340 8.64 -17.69 7.09
N ASN A 341 9.09 -17.05 8.17
CA ASN A 341 8.23 -16.41 9.17
C ASN A 341 7.60 -15.09 8.68
N TYR A 342 8.16 -14.45 7.65
CA TYR A 342 7.69 -13.19 7.05
C TYR A 342 7.03 -13.45 5.68
N ILE A 343 7.54 -12.93 4.56
CA ILE A 343 6.87 -13.10 3.26
C ILE A 343 7.02 -14.54 2.72
N ASN A 344 8.12 -15.24 3.01
CA ASN A 344 8.46 -16.54 2.40
C ASN A 344 8.58 -16.45 0.86
N ALA A 345 9.40 -15.53 0.37
CA ALA A 345 9.61 -15.30 -1.07
C ALA A 345 11.10 -15.12 -1.41
N PRO A 346 11.53 -15.40 -2.66
CA PRO A 346 12.92 -15.18 -3.06
C PRO A 346 13.30 -13.71 -2.95
N VAL A 347 14.47 -13.41 -2.39
CA VAL A 347 14.99 -12.04 -2.22
C VAL A 347 14.95 -11.26 -3.54
N THR A 348 15.32 -11.89 -4.66
CA THR A 348 15.26 -11.28 -6.00
C THR A 348 13.87 -10.75 -6.37
N VAL A 349 12.79 -11.45 -6.00
CA VAL A 349 11.42 -10.99 -6.28
C VAL A 349 11.10 -9.75 -5.44
N LEU A 350 11.55 -9.73 -4.17
CA LEU A 350 11.32 -8.62 -3.25
C LEU A 350 12.17 -7.39 -3.60
N GLU A 351 13.44 -7.58 -4.00
CA GLU A 351 14.29 -6.51 -4.51
C GLU A 351 13.70 -5.88 -5.79
N GLN A 352 13.21 -6.68 -6.74
CA GLN A 352 12.60 -6.17 -7.98
C GLN A 352 11.40 -5.28 -7.70
N VAL A 353 10.58 -5.64 -6.70
CA VAL A 353 9.46 -4.83 -6.23
C VAL A 353 9.96 -3.55 -5.55
N LEU A 354 10.75 -3.69 -4.48
CA LEU A 354 11.08 -2.57 -3.59
C LEU A 354 12.01 -1.56 -4.29
N THR A 355 13.01 -2.02 -5.05
CA THR A 355 13.93 -1.12 -5.77
C THR A 355 13.35 -0.57 -7.07
N GLY A 356 12.26 -1.16 -7.58
CA GLY A 356 11.60 -0.70 -8.79
C GLY A 356 12.25 -1.13 -10.12
N THR A 357 13.32 -1.93 -10.11
CA THR A 357 13.92 -2.53 -11.32
C THR A 357 13.44 -3.97 -11.47
N TYR A 358 12.60 -4.26 -12.47
CA TYR A 358 11.87 -5.52 -12.56
C TYR A 358 11.71 -6.06 -13.98
N ALA A 359 11.61 -7.38 -14.14
CA ALA A 359 11.19 -8.00 -15.39
C ALA A 359 9.67 -7.84 -15.59
N ASP A 360 9.22 -7.61 -16.82
CA ASP A 360 7.79 -7.40 -17.13
C ASP A 360 7.03 -8.65 -17.60
N GLY A 361 7.72 -9.77 -17.84
CA GLY A 361 7.13 -11.02 -18.35
C GLY A 361 6.92 -11.06 -19.87
N LEU A 362 7.26 -9.98 -20.57
CA LEU A 362 7.27 -9.85 -22.03
C LEU A 362 8.68 -9.90 -22.63
N GLY A 363 9.70 -10.10 -21.78
CA GLY A 363 11.12 -10.09 -22.16
C GLY A 363 11.81 -8.74 -21.90
N GLY A 364 11.07 -7.73 -21.41
CA GLY A 364 11.61 -6.44 -21.01
C GLY A 364 12.03 -6.41 -19.54
N VAL A 365 12.96 -5.49 -19.25
CA VAL A 365 13.26 -5.02 -17.89
C VAL A 365 12.85 -3.56 -17.82
N LYS A 366 12.05 -3.20 -16.82
CA LYS A 366 11.59 -1.84 -16.55
C LYS A 366 12.24 -1.32 -15.26
N THR A 367 12.42 -0.01 -15.20
CA THR A 367 12.90 0.70 -14.00
C THR A 367 11.92 1.81 -13.65
N ASP A 368 11.29 1.71 -12.48
CA ASP A 368 10.35 2.68 -11.94
C ASP A 368 10.51 2.77 -10.42
N ALA A 369 11.28 3.75 -9.95
CA ALA A 369 11.55 3.96 -8.53
C ALA A 369 10.28 4.22 -7.68
N LYS A 370 9.16 4.58 -8.32
CA LYS A 370 7.86 4.78 -7.68
C LYS A 370 6.91 3.58 -7.82
N ARG A 371 7.38 2.40 -8.29
CA ARG A 371 6.56 1.18 -8.36
C ARG A 371 5.83 0.91 -7.04
N VAL A 372 6.55 1.05 -5.93
CA VAL A 372 6.03 1.09 -4.56
C VAL A 372 6.74 2.20 -3.81
N ASP A 373 6.02 2.86 -2.90
CA ASP A 373 6.62 3.83 -1.98
C ASP A 373 5.91 3.80 -0.62
N PHE A 374 6.54 4.41 0.39
CA PHE A 374 6.18 4.28 1.79
C PHE A 374 5.91 5.67 2.39
N ASP A 375 4.65 6.10 2.34
CA ASP A 375 4.16 7.35 2.93
C ASP A 375 3.16 7.01 4.06
N PRO A 376 3.47 7.29 5.33
CA PRO A 376 2.61 6.88 6.43
C PRO A 376 1.33 7.72 6.58
N PHE A 377 1.19 8.86 5.89
CA PHE A 377 0.15 9.83 6.23
C PHE A 377 -1.27 9.37 5.81
N PRO A 378 -2.22 9.23 6.75
CA PRO A 378 -3.58 8.77 6.45
C PRO A 378 -4.46 9.92 5.96
N TRP A 379 -4.24 10.35 4.71
CA TRP A 379 -5.05 11.39 4.07
C TRP A 379 -6.54 11.07 4.10
N GLN A 380 -7.37 11.97 4.62
CA GLN A 380 -8.82 11.80 4.66
C GLN A 380 -9.45 11.79 3.25
N SER A 381 -8.83 12.45 2.27
CA SER A 381 -9.20 12.38 0.85
C SER A 381 -9.17 10.95 0.30
N PHE A 382 -8.30 10.08 0.81
CA PHE A 382 -8.30 8.65 0.50
C PHE A 382 -9.60 7.97 0.98
N ALA A 383 -9.99 8.22 2.23
CA ALA A 383 -11.22 7.65 2.80
C ALA A 383 -12.46 8.12 2.04
N VAL A 384 -12.54 9.41 1.70
CA VAL A 384 -13.61 9.98 0.87
C VAL A 384 -13.69 9.29 -0.49
N TRP A 385 -12.57 9.13 -1.21
CA TRP A 385 -12.57 8.40 -2.50
C TRP A 385 -13.02 6.94 -2.35
N MET A 386 -12.55 6.23 -1.32
CA MET A 386 -12.97 4.84 -1.08
C MET A 386 -14.47 4.75 -0.78
N LEU A 387 -15.02 5.66 0.01
CA LEU A 387 -16.45 5.74 0.31
C LEU A 387 -17.28 6.06 -0.94
N THR A 388 -16.78 6.89 -1.86
CA THR A 388 -17.50 7.17 -3.12
C THR A 388 -17.53 5.96 -4.03
N GLN A 389 -16.45 5.17 -4.09
CA GLN A 389 -16.45 3.89 -4.82
C GLN A 389 -17.36 2.83 -4.16
N MET A 390 -17.42 2.77 -2.83
CA MET A 390 -18.37 1.91 -2.10
C MET A 390 -19.84 2.27 -2.42
N LYS A 391 -20.19 3.57 -2.51
CA LYS A 391 -21.54 4.04 -2.92
C LYS A 391 -21.79 3.71 -4.40
N ARG A 392 -20.85 4.06 -5.31
CA ARG A 392 -20.94 3.80 -6.77
C ARG A 392 -21.23 2.34 -7.10
N TRP A 393 -20.56 1.40 -6.43
CA TRP A 393 -20.72 -0.03 -6.67
C TRP A 393 -21.81 -0.68 -5.79
N GLY A 394 -22.57 0.10 -5.01
CA GLY A 394 -23.75 -0.35 -4.26
C GLY A 394 -23.46 -1.15 -2.99
N GLN A 395 -22.23 -1.06 -2.46
CA GLN A 395 -21.86 -1.66 -1.17
C GLN A 395 -22.44 -0.82 -0.01
N ILE A 396 -22.41 0.51 -0.12
CA ILE A 396 -23.15 1.42 0.76
C ILE A 396 -24.54 1.64 0.16
N LYS A 397 -25.57 1.52 1.01
CA LYS A 397 -26.97 1.79 0.66
C LYS A 397 -27.48 2.98 1.48
N GLY A 398 -28.12 3.94 0.81
CA GLY A 398 -28.55 5.20 1.42
C GLY A 398 -27.44 6.24 1.49
N ASP A 399 -27.68 7.28 2.30
CA ASP A 399 -26.77 8.40 2.45
C ASP A 399 -25.69 8.12 3.51
N VAL A 400 -24.53 8.74 3.32
CA VAL A 400 -23.36 8.60 4.19
C VAL A 400 -22.63 9.94 4.27
N ASP A 401 -22.32 10.37 5.49
CA ASP A 401 -21.49 11.55 5.71
C ASP A 401 -20.01 11.16 5.48
N TYR A 402 -19.53 11.41 4.26
CA TYR A 402 -18.15 11.09 3.88
C TYR A 402 -17.11 11.76 4.79
N LYS A 403 -17.34 13.01 5.18
CA LYS A 403 -16.43 13.77 6.03
C LYS A 403 -16.38 13.16 7.43
N ALA A 404 -17.53 12.95 8.07
CA ALA A 404 -17.58 12.39 9.41
C ALA A 404 -16.93 10.99 9.48
N VAL A 405 -17.19 10.13 8.49
CA VAL A 405 -16.55 8.79 8.44
C VAL A 405 -15.05 8.88 8.18
N ALA A 406 -14.61 9.79 7.28
CA ALA A 406 -13.18 10.00 7.03
C ALA A 406 -12.46 10.53 8.29
N GLU A 407 -13.01 11.51 8.99
CA GLU A 407 -12.46 12.05 10.24
C GLU A 407 -12.48 11.01 11.38
N GLN A 408 -13.51 10.16 11.45
CA GLN A 408 -13.61 9.11 12.46
C GLN A 408 -12.62 7.96 12.24
N VAL A 409 -12.34 7.59 10.98
CA VAL A 409 -11.50 6.42 10.68
C VAL A 409 -10.05 6.82 10.40
N TYR A 410 -9.77 7.92 9.70
CA TYR A 410 -8.41 8.29 9.27
C TYR A 410 -7.81 9.39 10.17
N LEU A 411 -6.84 9.02 11.01
CA LEU A 411 -6.33 9.84 12.11
C LEU A 411 -5.31 10.92 11.69
N ALA A 412 -5.54 11.58 10.56
CA ALA A 412 -4.62 12.55 9.95
C ALA A 412 -4.06 13.58 10.95
N THR A 413 -4.90 14.11 11.84
CA THR A 413 -4.53 15.10 12.85
C THR A 413 -3.55 14.56 13.89
N ASP A 414 -3.72 13.32 14.34
CA ASP A 414 -2.85 12.73 15.36
C ASP A 414 -1.55 12.21 14.76
N THR A 415 -1.61 11.65 13.54
CA THR A 415 -0.40 11.29 12.77
C THR A 415 0.42 12.53 12.44
N LYS A 416 -0.21 13.66 12.08
CA LYS A 416 0.49 14.94 11.87
C LYS A 416 1.27 15.37 13.11
N LYS A 417 0.65 15.35 14.30
CA LYS A 417 1.32 15.69 15.57
C LYS A 417 2.54 14.79 15.83
N LEU A 418 2.37 13.47 15.65
CA LEU A 418 3.45 12.50 15.86
C LEU A 418 4.62 12.75 14.90
N MET A 419 4.36 12.90 13.60
CA MET A 419 5.40 13.12 12.60
C MET A 419 6.11 14.47 12.76
N THR A 420 5.42 15.53 13.17
CA THR A 420 6.04 16.86 13.38
C THR A 420 7.05 16.90 14.53
N ARG A 421 7.01 15.92 15.45
CA ARG A 421 7.94 15.83 16.57
C ARG A 421 9.37 15.48 16.12
N ASP A 422 9.47 14.69 15.04
CA ASP A 422 10.73 14.11 14.56
C ASP A 422 11.27 14.84 13.31
N GLY A 423 10.59 15.91 12.87
CA GLY A 423 11.02 16.84 11.81
C GLY A 423 9.84 17.55 11.11
N PRO A 424 10.08 18.61 10.32
CA PRO A 424 9.02 19.27 9.57
C PRO A 424 8.50 18.38 8.43
N VAL A 425 7.26 17.90 8.56
CA VAL A 425 6.53 17.27 7.45
C VAL A 425 6.04 18.34 6.51
N ALA A 426 6.37 18.23 5.22
CA ALA A 426 5.72 18.99 4.14
C ALA A 426 4.28 18.49 3.89
N ALA A 427 3.42 18.63 4.90
CA ALA A 427 1.99 18.31 4.81
C ALA A 427 1.22 19.42 4.11
N GLY A 428 1.53 19.64 2.82
CA GLY A 428 0.64 20.33 1.89
C GLY A 428 -0.48 19.38 1.47
N GLU A 429 -1.71 19.85 1.39
CA GLU A 429 -2.88 19.01 1.12
C GLU A 429 -2.74 18.26 -0.20
N ARG A 430 -2.62 16.92 -0.13
CA ARG A 430 -2.60 16.07 -1.32
C ARG A 430 -4.02 15.84 -1.81
N VAL A 431 -4.61 16.89 -2.39
CA VAL A 431 -5.86 16.79 -3.13
C VAL A 431 -5.56 16.27 -4.53
N GLN A 432 -5.78 14.98 -4.73
CA GLN A 432 -5.70 14.36 -6.06
C GLN A 432 -7.04 13.70 -6.35
N VAL A 433 -7.93 14.46 -6.98
CA VAL A 433 -9.25 14.00 -7.40
C VAL A 433 -9.09 13.18 -8.67
N VAL A 434 -9.17 11.85 -8.53
CA VAL A 434 -9.33 10.95 -9.68
C VAL A 434 -10.83 10.83 -9.99
N CYS A 435 -11.36 11.87 -10.63
CA CYS A 435 -12.61 11.83 -11.37
C CYS A 435 -12.28 11.50 -12.83
N GLY A 436 -12.52 10.26 -13.23
CA GLY A 436 -12.54 9.89 -14.64
C GLY A 436 -13.85 10.33 -15.29
N ASP A 437 -13.79 10.58 -16.60
CA ASP A 437 -14.95 10.84 -17.45
C ASP A 437 -15.78 9.56 -17.72
N GLY A 438 -15.42 8.45 -17.06
CA GLY A 438 -15.95 7.11 -17.25
C GLY A 438 -17.46 7.06 -17.39
N GLN A 439 -17.89 6.49 -18.52
CA GLN A 439 -19.29 6.34 -18.91
C GLN A 439 -20.09 5.76 -17.76
N ASP A 440 -21.03 6.55 -17.22
CA ASP A 440 -21.73 6.21 -15.99
C ASP A 440 -22.81 5.16 -16.27
N PHE A 441 -22.41 3.88 -16.29
CA PHE A 441 -23.31 2.73 -16.47
C PHE A 441 -24.39 2.61 -15.38
N ARG A 442 -24.33 3.42 -14.31
CA ARG A 442 -25.40 3.63 -13.32
C ARG A 442 -25.84 5.10 -13.26
N SER A 443 -26.11 5.66 -14.43
CA SER A 443 -26.53 7.06 -14.64
C SER A 443 -27.72 7.46 -13.77
N GLY A 444 -27.41 8.18 -12.70
CA GLY A 444 -28.37 8.62 -11.70
C GLY A 444 -27.71 9.03 -10.37
N GLN A 445 -26.54 8.44 -10.05
CA GLN A 445 -25.83 8.75 -8.80
C GLN A 445 -24.53 9.56 -9.00
N ALA A 446 -23.75 9.38 -10.09
CA ALA A 446 -22.48 10.11 -10.23
C ALA A 446 -22.64 11.63 -10.42
N GLY A 447 -23.74 12.07 -11.07
CA GLY A 447 -24.08 13.49 -11.22
C GLY A 447 -24.44 14.20 -9.90
N GLY A 448 -24.78 13.43 -8.86
CA GLY A 448 -24.87 13.88 -7.47
C GLY A 448 -23.53 13.78 -6.77
N LEU A 449 -22.82 12.65 -6.93
CA LEU A 449 -21.52 12.37 -6.30
C LEU A 449 -20.46 13.47 -6.56
N CYS A 450 -20.33 13.95 -7.81
CA CYS A 450 -19.41 15.04 -8.13
C CYS A 450 -19.84 16.40 -7.56
N ARG A 451 -21.10 16.58 -7.14
CA ARG A 451 -21.58 17.79 -6.42
C ARG A 451 -21.48 17.63 -4.91
N GLU A 452 -21.81 16.45 -4.37
CA GLU A 452 -21.58 16.09 -2.95
C GLU A 452 -20.09 16.28 -2.58
N LEU A 453 -19.17 15.95 -3.50
CA LEU A 453 -17.73 16.19 -3.37
C LEU A 453 -17.28 17.65 -3.57
N GLN A 454 -18.12 18.51 -4.15
CA GLN A 454 -17.88 19.96 -4.28
C GLN A 454 -18.45 20.75 -3.09
N ASP A 455 -19.58 20.30 -2.54
CA ASP A 455 -20.27 20.94 -1.41
C ASP A 455 -19.62 20.60 -0.04
N GLN A 456 -18.85 19.51 0.03
CA GLN A 456 -17.95 19.25 1.17
C GLN A 456 -16.59 19.89 0.88
N GLU A 457 -16.10 20.77 1.77
CA GLU A 457 -14.87 21.57 1.63
C GLU A 457 -13.57 20.73 1.53
N VAL A 458 -13.37 20.07 0.38
CA VAL A 458 -12.16 19.34 -0.02
C VAL A 458 -11.75 19.89 -1.38
N VAL A 459 -10.93 20.95 -1.37
CA VAL A 459 -10.61 21.89 -2.47
C VAL A 459 -10.75 21.30 -3.89
N VAL A 460 -11.94 21.45 -4.49
CA VAL A 460 -12.20 21.04 -5.88
C VAL A 460 -11.83 22.18 -6.84
N MET A 461 -10.70 22.04 -7.56
CA MET A 461 -10.50 22.84 -8.78
C MET A 461 -11.22 22.16 -9.95
N GLY A 462 -12.16 22.89 -10.55
CA GLY A 462 -13.18 22.33 -11.42
C GLY A 462 -12.70 21.82 -12.77
N CYS A 463 -13.36 20.75 -13.25
CA CYS A 463 -13.24 20.28 -14.62
C CYS A 463 -14.04 21.21 -15.55
N ALA A 464 -13.43 21.69 -16.63
CA ALA A 464 -14.09 22.56 -17.58
C ALA A 464 -15.07 21.76 -18.45
N PHE A 465 -16.38 21.98 -18.26
CA PHE A 465 -17.40 21.45 -19.16
C PHE A 465 -17.18 22.00 -20.58
N SER A 466 -16.64 21.17 -21.47
CA SER A 466 -16.70 21.39 -22.92
C SER A 466 -18.14 21.20 -23.40
N GLN A 467 -18.98 22.21 -23.19
CA GLN A 467 -20.28 22.26 -23.86
C GLN A 467 -20.05 22.47 -25.36
N ALA A 468 -20.49 21.51 -26.16
CA ALA A 468 -20.57 21.66 -27.60
C ALA A 468 -21.41 22.90 -27.94
N SER A 469 -20.78 23.90 -28.57
CA SER A 469 -21.36 25.23 -28.78
C SER A 469 -22.31 25.25 -29.99
N SER A 470 -23.52 24.70 -29.80
CA SER A 470 -24.64 25.01 -30.68
C SER A 470 -25.93 25.22 -29.90
N LEU A 471 -26.15 26.43 -29.38
CA LEU A 471 -27.48 27.03 -29.21
C LEU A 471 -27.34 28.55 -29.00
N ARG A 472 -28.28 29.32 -29.55
CA ARG A 472 -28.20 30.78 -29.67
C ARG A 472 -28.68 31.47 -28.39
N THR A 473 -27.98 32.51 -27.95
CA THR A 473 -28.49 33.43 -26.93
C THR A 473 -29.56 34.37 -27.54
N PRO A 474 -30.69 34.60 -26.86
CA PRO A 474 -31.65 35.63 -27.26
C PRO A 474 -31.18 37.02 -26.78
N GLY A 475 -31.02 37.95 -27.71
CA GLY A 475 -30.75 39.37 -27.40
C GLY A 475 -32.03 40.15 -27.02
N PRO A 476 -31.88 41.33 -26.37
CA PRO A 476 -33.02 42.08 -25.82
C PRO A 476 -33.90 42.75 -26.88
N ILE A 477 -35.15 42.99 -26.50
CA ILE A 477 -36.18 43.63 -27.35
C ILE A 477 -35.99 45.16 -27.34
N THR A 478 -35.79 45.75 -28.53
CA THR A 478 -35.86 47.20 -28.76
C THR A 478 -36.68 47.48 -30.02
N PRO A 479 -37.65 48.41 -30.01
CA PRO A 479 -38.61 48.55 -31.10
C PRO A 479 -38.12 49.43 -32.27
N GLY A 480 -38.31 48.93 -33.50
CA GLY A 480 -38.58 49.75 -34.68
C GLY A 480 -37.46 49.93 -35.72
N ARG A 481 -37.63 49.29 -36.89
CA ARG A 481 -37.76 49.96 -38.21
C ARG A 481 -38.17 48.95 -39.29
N ARG A 482 -38.60 49.45 -40.45
CA ARG A 482 -39.32 48.71 -41.52
C ARG A 482 -38.39 48.15 -42.62
N LEU A 483 -38.99 47.26 -43.44
CA LEU A 483 -38.59 46.81 -44.79
C LEU A 483 -37.45 45.76 -44.81
N ALA A 484 -37.40 44.79 -45.74
CA ALA A 484 -38.19 44.58 -46.97
C ALA A 484 -38.55 43.09 -47.23
N LYS A 485 -39.35 42.85 -48.28
CA LYS A 485 -39.86 41.55 -48.73
C LYS A 485 -38.83 40.79 -49.59
N THR A 486 -38.82 39.46 -49.49
CA THR A 486 -38.71 38.56 -50.67
C THR A 486 -39.45 37.24 -50.41
N ARG A 487 -39.87 36.55 -51.48
CA ARG A 487 -40.92 35.51 -51.45
C ARG A 487 -40.39 34.12 -51.85
N ARG A 488 -40.97 33.07 -51.21
CA ARG A 488 -41.35 31.74 -51.79
C ARG A 488 -40.18 30.89 -52.37
N SER A 489 -40.27 29.56 -52.44
CA SER A 489 -41.45 28.71 -52.67
C SER A 489 -41.41 27.35 -51.95
N VAL A 490 -42.51 26.59 -52.11
CA VAL A 490 -42.84 25.32 -51.45
C VAL A 490 -43.27 24.34 -52.54
N ARG A 491 -42.88 23.04 -52.46
CA ARG A 491 -43.76 21.85 -52.63
C ARG A 491 -42.96 20.51 -52.51
N PRO A 492 -43.64 19.35 -52.31
CA PRO A 492 -43.09 18.21 -51.54
C PRO A 492 -42.93 16.91 -52.41
N PRO A 493 -42.77 15.69 -51.86
CA PRO A 493 -42.16 14.54 -52.57
C PRO A 493 -43.15 13.68 -53.38
N ILE A 494 -42.60 12.74 -54.17
CA ILE A 494 -43.32 11.71 -54.93
C ILE A 494 -42.65 10.34 -54.67
N ALA A 495 -43.47 9.28 -54.57
CA ALA A 495 -43.05 7.88 -54.46
C ALA A 495 -43.82 7.01 -55.48
N ILE A 496 -43.14 6.00 -56.07
CA ILE A 496 -43.68 4.86 -56.86
C ILE A 496 -42.66 3.70 -56.63
N ASP A 497 -42.99 2.53 -56.04
CA ASP A 497 -43.60 1.30 -56.61
C ASP A 497 -42.75 0.64 -57.75
N ARG A 498 -42.58 -0.69 -57.94
CA ARG A 498 -43.23 -1.92 -57.41
C ARG A 498 -42.52 -3.23 -57.89
N PHE A 499 -42.71 -4.38 -57.19
CA PHE A 499 -42.56 -5.81 -57.65
C PHE A 499 -41.17 -6.36 -58.11
N ARG A 500 -40.74 -7.66 -58.04
CA ARG A 500 -41.18 -9.05 -57.67
C ARG A 500 -39.89 -9.87 -57.27
N GLY A 501 -39.85 -11.12 -56.77
CA GLY A 501 -40.86 -12.10 -56.26
C GLY A 501 -40.48 -13.59 -56.49
N MET A 502 -40.44 -14.45 -55.44
CA MET A 502 -40.16 -15.93 -55.40
C MET A 502 -38.71 -16.39 -55.74
N GLY A 503 -38.13 -17.53 -55.28
CA GLY A 503 -38.54 -18.65 -54.40
C GLY A 503 -37.35 -19.62 -54.13
N PRO A 504 -37.47 -20.68 -53.29
CA PRO A 504 -36.31 -21.39 -52.70
C PRO A 504 -35.84 -22.66 -53.43
N GLY A 505 -34.62 -23.13 -53.14
CA GLY A 505 -34.07 -24.40 -53.64
C GLY A 505 -33.24 -25.17 -52.60
N VAL A 506 -33.62 -26.43 -52.32
CA VAL A 506 -32.89 -27.40 -51.50
C VAL A 506 -32.91 -28.77 -52.18
N ARG A 507 -31.72 -29.36 -52.39
CA ARG A 507 -31.36 -30.79 -52.24
C ARG A 507 -29.84 -30.89 -52.47
N ARG A 508 -29.02 -31.54 -51.64
CA ARG A 508 -28.96 -32.96 -51.17
C ARG A 508 -28.45 -33.93 -52.23
N ASP A 509 -27.74 -34.93 -51.71
CA ASP A 509 -27.07 -36.07 -52.36
C ASP A 509 -25.68 -35.65 -52.94
N ASP A 510 -24.57 -36.38 -52.71
CA ASP A 510 -24.47 -37.80 -52.34
C ASP A 510 -23.29 -38.19 -51.40
N MET A 511 -23.42 -39.42 -50.87
CA MET A 511 -22.52 -40.34 -50.15
C MET A 511 -20.98 -40.14 -50.23
N GLY A 512 -20.16 -40.56 -49.24
CA GLY A 512 -20.43 -41.21 -47.93
C GLY A 512 -19.31 -42.18 -47.48
N ARG A 513 -19.31 -42.57 -46.18
CA ARG A 513 -18.47 -43.62 -45.50
C ARG A 513 -16.96 -43.28 -45.40
N GLY A 514 -16.20 -43.63 -44.35
CA GLY A 514 -16.37 -44.31 -43.05
C GLY A 514 -14.96 -44.30 -42.38
N LEU A 515 -14.67 -44.78 -41.17
CA LEU A 515 -15.39 -45.55 -40.14
C LEU A 515 -14.57 -45.44 -38.82
N ALA A 516 -15.20 -45.73 -37.67
CA ALA A 516 -14.66 -46.10 -36.33
C ALA A 516 -13.13 -46.02 -36.04
N ARG A 517 -12.69 -45.56 -34.86
CA ARG A 517 -13.24 -45.78 -33.51
C ARG A 517 -13.12 -44.56 -32.60
#